data_AF-A0A9D2QUZ4-F1
#
_entry.id   AF-A0A9D2QUZ4-F1
#
_cell.length_a   1.000
_cell.length_b   1.000
_cell.length_c   1.000
_cell.angle_alpha   90.00
_cell.angle_beta   90.00
_cell.angle_gamma   90.00
#
_symmetry.space_group_name_H-M   'P 1'
#
loop_
_entity.id
_entity.type
_entity.pdbx_description
1 polymer ?
#
loop_
_entity_poly.entity_id
_entity_poly.type
_entity_poly.pdbx_seq_one_letter_code
_entity_poly.pdbx_strand_id
1 'polypeptide(L)'
;EDRIKDLDEINYVTGCSLDVEQLVHNEILIHWPLRVLCREDCRGLCPVCGKDLNEGSCNCDQSSPDPRMAAIRDIFSKFKEV
;
A
#
# COMPACT_ATOMS: atom_id res chain seq x y z
N GLU A 1 25.33 5.36 -32.71
CA GLU A 1 23.90 5.23 -33.06
C GLU A 1 23.20 4.28 -32.11
N ASP A 2 23.74 3.08 -31.87
CA ASP A 2 23.12 2.09 -30.96
C ASP A 2 22.89 2.63 -29.55
N ARG A 3 23.87 3.33 -28.98
CA ARG A 3 23.72 3.99 -27.66
C ARG A 3 22.56 4.99 -27.55
N ILE A 4 22.14 5.62 -28.66
CA ILE A 4 21.02 6.57 -28.67
C ILE A 4 19.69 5.81 -28.74
N LYS A 5 19.65 4.71 -29.49
CA LYS A 5 18.49 3.80 -29.50
C LYS A 5 18.23 3.18 -28.13
N ASP A 6 19.28 2.77 -27.43
CA ASP A 6 19.16 2.22 -26.07
C ASP A 6 18.60 3.26 -25.08
N LEU A 7 18.88 4.55 -25.30
CA LEU A 7 18.33 5.64 -24.49
C LEU A 7 16.85 5.89 -24.79
N ASP A 8 16.41 5.74 -26.04
CA ASP A 8 14.99 5.87 -26.43
C ASP A 8 14.12 4.71 -25.89
N GLU A 9 14.71 3.62 -25.38
CA GLU A 9 14.00 2.59 -24.61
C GLU A 9 13.63 3.07 -23.19
N ILE A 10 14.31 4.11 -22.70
CA ILE A 10 14.07 4.70 -21.38
C ILE A 10 12.98 5.76 -21.51
N ASN A 11 11.86 5.57 -20.83
CA ASN A 11 10.65 6.37 -21.02
C ASN A 11 10.78 7.87 -20.71
N TYR A 12 11.86 8.32 -20.06
CA TYR A 12 12.16 9.72 -19.71
C TYR A 12 13.33 10.32 -20.52
N VAL A 13 13.86 9.61 -21.53
CA VAL A 13 14.91 10.13 -22.43
C VAL A 13 14.40 10.11 -23.87
N THR A 14 14.72 11.16 -24.64
CA THR A 14 14.40 11.22 -26.07
C THR A 14 15.59 11.83 -26.82
N GLY A 15 16.33 10.99 -27.56
CA GLY A 15 17.58 11.38 -28.20
C GLY A 15 18.61 11.90 -27.19
N CYS A 16 18.82 13.22 -27.16
CA CYS A 16 19.71 13.91 -26.21
C CYS A 16 18.95 14.76 -25.17
N SER A 17 17.62 14.65 -25.12
CA SER A 17 16.77 15.35 -24.15
C SER A 17 16.44 14.44 -22.97
N LEU A 18 16.52 14.98 -21.76
CA LEU A 18 16.18 14.30 -20.51
C LEU A 18 14.96 14.97 -19.87
N ASP A 19 13.89 14.23 -19.67
CA ASP A 19 12.73 14.66 -18.87
C ASP A 19 13.00 14.37 -17.39
N VAL A 20 13.39 15.42 -16.66
CA VAL A 20 13.72 15.32 -15.24
C VAL A 20 12.47 15.11 -14.38
N GLU A 21 11.31 15.64 -14.79
CA GLU A 21 10.07 15.49 -14.04
C GLU A 21 9.61 14.03 -14.06
N GLN A 22 9.63 13.41 -15.24
CA GLN A 22 9.25 12.00 -15.40
C GLN A 22 10.22 11.06 -14.69
N LEU A 23 11.54 11.33 -14.77
CA LEU A 23 12.54 10.56 -14.04
C LEU A 23 12.27 10.57 -12.53
N VAL A 24 12.14 11.76 -11.94
CA VAL A 24 11.94 11.93 -10.50
C VAL A 24 10.60 11.34 -10.06
N HIS A 25 9.54 11.54 -10.84
CA HIS A 25 8.21 10.99 -10.55
C HIS A 25 8.24 9.46 -10.50
N ASN A 26 8.89 8.80 -11.46
CA ASN A 26 8.99 7.34 -11.49
C ASN A 26 9.72 6.79 -10.25
N GLU A 27 10.82 7.43 -9.86
CA GLU A 27 11.60 7.02 -8.69
C GLU A 27 10.79 7.19 -7.40
N ILE A 28 10.12 8.35 -7.24
CA ILE A 28 9.24 8.62 -6.10
C ILE A 28 8.11 7.58 -6.04
N LEU A 29 7.50 7.24 -7.17
CA LEU A 29 6.39 6.29 -7.23
C LEU A 29 6.81 4.88 -6.81
N ILE A 30 7.98 4.40 -7.27
CA ILE A 30 8.53 3.09 -6.92
C ILE A 30 8.84 3.02 -5.41
N HIS A 31 9.37 4.11 -4.85
CA HIS A 31 9.74 4.19 -3.44
C HIS A 31 8.62 4.69 -2.53
N TRP A 32 7.42 4.93 -3.05
CA TRP A 32 6.33 5.49 -2.27
C TRP A 32 5.83 4.50 -1.21
N PRO A 33 5.71 4.91 0.07
CA PRO A 33 5.24 4.02 1.11
C PRO A 33 3.78 3.64 0.87
N LEU A 34 3.46 2.34 0.98
CA LEU A 34 2.09 1.82 0.91
C LEU A 34 1.17 2.44 1.98
N ARG A 35 1.75 2.90 3.09
CA ARG A 35 1.05 3.59 4.16
C ARG A 35 1.84 4.81 4.60
N VAL A 36 1.34 6.00 4.27
CA VAL A 36 1.89 7.27 4.76
C VAL A 36 1.46 7.44 6.21
N LEU A 37 2.40 7.36 7.14
CA LEU A 37 2.18 7.59 8.56
C LEU A 37 2.67 8.99 8.95
N CYS A 38 2.01 9.64 9.91
CA CYS A 38 2.46 10.93 10.43
C CYS A 38 3.73 10.84 11.30
N ARG A 39 4.06 9.63 11.79
CA ARG A 39 5.26 9.27 12.56
C ARG A 39 5.46 7.75 12.52
N GLU A 40 6.67 7.28 12.83
CA GLU A 40 7.05 5.86 12.72
C GLU A 40 6.19 4.91 13.57
N ASP A 41 5.77 5.34 14.76
CA ASP A 41 4.96 4.57 15.71
C ASP A 41 3.45 4.86 15.63
N CYS A 42 3.00 5.53 14.55
CA CYS A 42 1.61 5.94 14.41
C CYS A 42 0.68 4.73 14.34
N ARG A 43 -0.22 4.62 15.33
CA ARG A 43 -1.26 3.58 15.36
C ARG A 43 -2.35 3.83 14.32
N GLY A 44 -2.45 5.07 13.83
CA GLY A 44 -3.42 5.49 12.83
C GLY A 44 -4.84 5.66 13.38
N LEU A 45 -5.81 5.74 12.48
CA LEU A 45 -7.21 5.93 12.82
C LEU A 45 -7.97 4.60 12.83
N CYS A 46 -9.01 4.49 13.66
CA CYS A 46 -9.94 3.39 13.61
C CYS A 46 -10.69 3.38 12.25
N PRO A 47 -10.70 2.26 11.50
CA PRO A 47 -11.39 2.19 10.20
C PRO A 47 -12.92 2.22 10.33
N VAL A 48 -13.47 2.07 11.53
CA VAL A 48 -14.91 2.05 11.80
C VAL A 48 -15.42 3.41 12.27
N CYS A 49 -14.75 4.03 13.26
CA CYS A 49 -15.21 5.27 13.89
C CYS A 49 -14.30 6.49 13.66
N GLY A 50 -13.13 6.31 13.03
CA GLY A 50 -12.18 7.39 12.78
C GLY A 50 -11.41 7.90 14.01
N LYS A 51 -11.61 7.33 15.20
CA LYS A 51 -10.88 7.70 16.42
C LYS A 51 -9.37 7.54 16.20
N ASP A 52 -8.59 8.52 16.65
CA ASP A 52 -7.14 8.39 16.70
C ASP A 52 -6.74 7.32 17.73
N LEU A 53 -6.19 6.21 17.22
CA LEU A 53 -5.72 5.12 18.07
C LEU A 53 -4.50 5.53 18.89
N ASN A 54 -3.83 6.63 18.55
CA ASN A 54 -2.74 7.20 19.32
C ASN A 54 -3.18 7.75 20.69
N GLU A 55 -4.42 8.22 20.82
CA GLU A 55 -4.97 8.76 22.08
C GLU A 55 -5.57 7.66 22.97
N GLY A 56 -5.85 6.48 22.41
CA GLY A 56 -6.38 5.33 23.15
C GLY A 56 -7.15 4.37 22.26
N SER A 57 -7.45 3.20 22.78
CA SER A 57 -8.23 2.19 22.05
C SER A 57 -9.69 2.63 21.84
N CYS A 58 -10.31 2.03 20.84
CA CYS A 58 -11.75 2.09 20.58
C CYS A 58 -12.38 0.73 20.83
N ASN A 59 -13.67 0.69 21.13
CA ASN A 59 -14.43 -0.55 21.31
C ASN A 59 -15.12 -1.04 20.01
N CYS A 60 -14.70 -0.53 18.84
CA CYS A 60 -15.26 -0.95 17.57
C CYS A 60 -14.89 -2.41 17.29
N ASP A 61 -15.86 -3.21 16.85
CA ASP A 61 -15.58 -4.55 16.37
C ASP A 61 -14.79 -4.46 15.05
N GLN A 62 -13.53 -4.88 15.10
CA GLN A 62 -12.65 -4.94 13.93
C GLN A 62 -12.72 -6.30 13.22
N SER A 63 -13.42 -7.28 13.81
CA SER A 63 -13.73 -8.56 13.17
C SER A 63 -14.90 -8.36 12.20
N SER A 64 -14.71 -7.54 11.16
CA SER A 64 -15.56 -7.67 9.98
C SER A 64 -14.99 -8.79 9.12
N PRO A 65 -15.57 -10.01 9.10
CA PRO A 65 -15.16 -11.01 8.13
C PRO A 65 -15.29 -10.48 6.72
N ASP A 66 -14.30 -10.77 5.89
CA ASP A 66 -14.52 -10.70 4.44
C ASP A 66 -15.65 -11.69 4.08
N PRO A 67 -16.76 -11.22 3.46
CA PRO A 67 -17.86 -12.10 3.06
C PRO A 67 -17.40 -13.26 2.15
N ARG A 68 -16.33 -13.07 1.36
CA ARG A 68 -15.76 -14.10 0.49
C ARG A 68 -15.12 -15.24 1.28
N MET A 69 -14.65 -14.95 2.50
CA MET A 69 -14.04 -15.93 3.40
C MET A 69 -15.05 -16.55 4.37
N ALA A 70 -16.35 -16.25 4.26
CA ALA A 70 -17.38 -16.76 5.16
C ALA A 70 -17.42 -18.30 5.18
N ALA A 71 -17.33 -18.97 4.03
CA ALA A 71 -17.35 -20.43 3.93
C ALA A 71 -16.16 -21.12 4.62
N ILE A 72 -15.03 -20.42 4.79
CA ILE A 72 -13.84 -20.95 5.48
C ILE A 72 -14.06 -20.98 7.00
N ARG A 73 -14.92 -20.10 7.54
CA ARG A 73 -15.27 -20.12 8.98
C ARG A 73 -15.90 -21.45 9.39
N ASP A 74 -16.71 -22.03 8.50
CA ASP A 74 -17.37 -23.32 8.72
C ASP A 74 -16.39 -24.50 8.78
N ILE A 75 -15.21 -24.35 8.18
CA ILE A 75 -14.13 -25.33 8.28
C ILE A 75 -13.51 -25.24 9.68
N PHE A 76 -13.13 -24.04 10.12
CA PHE A 76 -12.51 -23.84 11.43
C PHE A 76 -13.44 -24.14 12.62
N SER A 77 -14.75 -23.96 12.48
CA SER A 77 -15.71 -24.35 13.52
C SER A 77 -15.81 -25.87 13.67
N LYS A 78 -15.74 -26.64 12.57
CA LYS A 78 -15.75 -28.11 12.59
C LYS A 78 -14.50 -28.74 13.20
N PHE A 79 -13.35 -28.06 13.14
CA PHE A 79 -12.08 -28.55 13.71
C PHE A 79 -11.82 -28.05 15.14
N LYS A 80 -12.73 -27.26 15.74
CA LYS A 80 -12.57 -26.73 17.10
C LYS A 80 -13.03 -27.73 18.18
N GLU A 81 -13.60 -28.86 17.79
CA GLU A 81 -13.89 -30.01 18.66
C GLU A 81 -12.74 -31.02 18.67
N VAL A 82 -11.52 -30.59 19.03
CA VAL A 82 -10.45 -31.46 19.55
C VAL A 82 -9.64 -30.71 20.60
#